data_AF-A0A2Z5U4K4-F1
#
_entry.id   AF-A0A2Z5U4K4-F1
#
_cell.length_a   1.000
_cell.length_b   1.000
_cell.length_c   1.000
_cell.angle_alpha   90.00
_cell.angle_beta   90.00
_cell.angle_gamma   90.00
#
_symmetry.space_group_name_H-M   'P 1'
#
loop_
_entity.id
_entity.type
_entity.pdbx_description
1 polymer ?
#
loop_
_entity_poly.entity_id
_entity_poly.type
_entity_poly.pdbx_seq_one_letter_code
_entity_poly.pdbx_strand_id
1 'polypeptide(L)' 'MTDALFYLFFIGILLCLAGYFIPKSRVLKFIFYLAGSLLVVFPFALLIYLTYILL' A
#
# COMPACT_ATOMS: atom_id res chain seq x y z
N MET A 1 -2.80 -14.91 -8.98
CA MET A 1 -1.63 -14.04 -8.67
C MET A 1 -2.05 -12.58 -8.55
N THR A 2 -2.86 -12.08 -9.49
CA THR A 2 -3.50 -10.76 -9.44
C THR A 2 -4.39 -10.56 -8.20
N ASP A 3 -5.05 -11.61 -7.70
CA ASP A 3 -5.90 -11.51 -6.51
C ASP A 3 -5.10 -11.12 -5.26
N ALA A 4 -3.90 -11.69 -5.10
CA ALA A 4 -2.99 -11.35 -4.01
C ALA A 4 -2.53 -9.87 -4.08
N LEU A 5 -2.31 -9.35 -5.28
CA LEU A 5 -1.95 -7.94 -5.50
C LEU A 5 -3.11 -7.00 -5.17
N PHE A 6 -4.34 -7.41 -5.51
CA PHE A 6 -5.56 -6.69 -5.10
C PHE A 6 -5.73 -6.67 -3.58
N TYR A 7 -5.53 -7.81 -2.90
CA TYR A 7 -5.59 -7.84 -1.43
C TYR A 7 -4.54 -6.92 -0.79
N LEU A 8 -3.30 -6.93 -1.31
CA LEU A 8 -2.23 -6.02 -0.88
C LEU A 8 -2.62 -4.55 -1.01
N PHE A 9 -3.21 -4.17 -2.14
CA PHE A 9 -3.69 -2.81 -2.38
C PHE A 9 -4.78 -2.40 -1.37
N PHE A 10 -5.79 -3.24 -1.15
CA PHE A 10 -6.86 -2.95 -0.20
C PHE A 10 -6.37 -2.89 1.25
N ILE A 11 -5.42 -3.75 1.63
CA ILE A 11 -4.77 -3.71 2.96
C ILE A 11 -4.00 -2.40 3.14
N GLY A 12 -3.29 -1.94 2.11
CA GLY A 12 -2.60 -0.64 2.14
C GLY A 12 -3.55 0.53 2.36
N ILE A 13 -4.71 0.53 1.68
CA ILE A 13 -5.77 1.54 1.88
C ILE A 13 -6.31 1.49 3.32
N LEU A 14 -6.59 0.29 3.84
CA LEU A 14 -7.06 0.12 5.23
C LEU A 14 -6.04 0.63 6.25
N LEU A 15 -4.74 0.43 6.01
CA LEU A 15 -3.68 0.97 6.86
C LEU A 15 -3.67 2.51 6.85
N CYS A 16 -3.78 3.13 5.67
CA CYS A 16 -3.88 4.59 5.56
C CYS A 16 -5.13 5.13 6.28
N LEU A 17 -6.25 4.43 6.15
CA LEU A 17 -7.50 4.79 6.82
C LEU A 17 -7.36 4.68 8.34
N ALA A 18 -6.77 3.60 8.85
CA ALA A 18 -6.48 3.42 10.26
C ALA A 18 -5.56 4.53 10.79
N GLY A 19 -4.53 4.90 10.03
CA GLY A 19 -3.66 6.04 10.32
C GLY A 19 -4.41 7.37 10.44
N TYR A 20 -5.41 7.62 9.58
CA TYR A 20 -6.22 8.84 9.64
C TYR A 20 -6.94 9.01 10.98
N PHE A 21 -7.50 7.93 11.52
CA PHE A 21 -8.24 7.94 12.78
C PHE A 21 -7.36 8.13 14.03
N ILE A 22 -6.03 8.01 13.95
CA ILE A 22 -5.12 8.21 15.08
C ILE A 22 -4.99 9.73 15.36
N PRO A 23 -5.57 10.27 16.45
CA PRO A 23 -5.67 11.72 16.61
C PRO A 23 -4.44 12.34 17.26
N LYS A 24 -3.67 11.57 18.04
CA LYS A 24 -2.73 12.11 19.04
C LYS A 24 -1.25 11.98 18.66
N SER A 25 -0.87 10.93 17.93
CA SER A 25 0.54 10.65 17.60
C SER A 25 0.84 10.91 16.14
N ARG A 26 1.56 12.01 15.87
CA ARG A 26 2.05 12.37 14.52
C ARG A 26 2.99 11.31 13.96
N VAL A 27 3.81 10.70 14.82
CA VAL A 27 4.78 9.66 14.42
C VAL A 27 4.06 8.38 14.00
N LEU A 28 3.07 7.91 14.77
CA LEU A 28 2.28 6.76 14.35
C LEU A 28 1.55 7.06 13.04
N LYS A 29 0.92 8.24 12.91
CA LYS A 29 0.28 8.66 11.66
C LYS A 29 1.22 8.55 10.47
N PHE A 30 2.43 9.08 10.61
CA PHE A 30 3.45 9.01 9.57
C PHE A 30 3.81 7.56 9.22
N ILE A 31 4.05 6.70 10.21
CA ILE A 31 4.38 5.29 9.98
C ILE A 31 3.25 4.56 9.25
N PHE A 32 1.99 4.78 9.65
CA PHE A 32 0.84 4.15 9.00
C PHE A 32 0.65 4.62 7.55
N TYR A 33 0.81 5.92 7.29
CA TYR A 33 0.75 6.43 5.92
C TYR A 33 1.92 5.95 5.06
N LEU A 34 3.13 5.89 5.62
CA LEU A 34 4.31 5.40 4.91
C LEU A 34 4.12 3.92 4.53
N ALA A 35 3.74 3.09 5.51
CA ALA A 35 3.51 1.66 5.27
C ALA A 35 2.34 1.42 4.30
N GLY A 36 1.21 2.11 4.49
CA GLY A 36 0.03 1.98 3.63
C GLY A 36 0.30 2.43 2.18
N SER A 37 0.98 3.56 2.00
CA SER A 37 1.37 4.04 0.65
C SER A 37 2.33 3.08 -0.06
N LEU A 38 3.29 2.48 0.66
CA LEU A 38 4.18 1.46 0.12
C LEU A 38 3.41 0.23 -0.37
N LEU A 39 2.47 -0.26 0.46
CA LEU A 39 1.60 -1.39 0.14
C LEU A 39 0.67 -1.10 -1.05
N VAL A 40 0.27 0.15 -1.24
CA VAL A 40 -0.54 0.58 -2.39
C VAL A 40 0.29 0.64 -3.67
N VAL A 41 1.53 1.18 -3.62
CA VAL A 41 2.38 1.36 -4.81
C VAL A 41 2.99 0.04 -5.28
N PHE A 42 3.35 -0.84 -4.35
CA PHE A 42 4.00 -2.12 -4.62
C PHE A 42 3.29 -2.98 -5.69
N PRO A 43 1.97 -3.24 -5.64
CA PRO A 43 1.31 -4.06 -6.64
C PRO A 43 1.35 -3.46 -8.05
N PHE A 44 1.27 -2.14 -8.19
CA PHE A 44 1.42 -1.47 -9.49
C PHE A 44 2.85 -1.54 -10.00
N ALA A 45 3.84 -1.32 -9.14
CA ALA A 45 5.25 -1.43 -9.50
C ALA A 45 5.59 -2.85 -9.97
N LEU A 46 5.06 -3.87 -9.29
CA LEU A 46 5.25 -5.27 -9.67
C LEU A 46 4.59 -5.58 -11.01
N LEU A 47 3.36 -5.08 -11.24
CA LEU A 47 2.67 -5.25 -12.53
C LEU A 47 3.45 -4.60 -13.69
N ILE A 48 3.97 -3.38 -13.48
CA ILE A 48 4.80 -2.68 -14.48
C ILE A 48 6.07 -3.47 -14.75
N TYR A 49 6.76 -3.94 -13.70
CA TYR A 49 7.98 -4.73 -13.83
C TYR A 49 7.76 -6.04 -14.59
N LEU A 50 6.69 -6.77 -14.26
CA LEU A 50 6.31 -7.99 -14.98
C LEU A 50 5.99 -7.70 -16.44
N THR A 51 5.27 -6.62 -16.72
CA THR A 51 4.94 -6.22 -18.09
C THR A 51 6.18 -5.84 -18.89
N TYR A 52 7.16 -5.17 -18.27
CA TYR A 52 8.41 -4.78 -18.92
C TYR A 52 9.33 -5.97 -19.24
N ILE A 53 9.28 -7.05 -18.46
CA ILE A 53 10.12 -8.25 -18.71
C ILE A 53 9.47 -9.20 -19.73
N LEU A 54 8.14 -9.28 -19.74
CA LEU A 54 7.39 -10.18 -20.62
C LEU A 54 7.20 -9.65 -22.05
N LEU A 55 7.50 -8.36 -22.29
CA LEU A 55 7.27 -7.64 -23.54
C LEU A 55 8.59 -7.21 -24.16
#